data_AF-A0A2L0B7P6-F1
#
_entry.id   AF-A0A2L0B7P6-F1
#
_cell.length_a   1.000
_cell.length_b   1.000
_cell.length_c   1.000
_cell.angle_alpha   90.00
_cell.angle_beta   90.00
_cell.angle_gamma   90.00
#
_symmetry.space_group_name_H-M   'P 1'
#
loop_
_entity.id
_entity.type
_entity.pdbx_description
1 polymer ?
#
loop_
_entity_poly.entity_id
_entity_poly.type
_entity_poly.pdbx_seq_one_letter_code
_entity_poly.pdbx_strand_id
1 'polypeptide(L)'
;IKVNFCANSPCENGGVCEPTHAGYQCICLDGFLGKNCQFNGYDCDSNPCENNGACRINEAGGYICDCPAGTSGTNCEIDSFNECSSNPCQHPDATCQDKLGDYACYCPPKRNGKNCELYDSNSIGGIGVPSISAQDLNSYYAKDLEAKRQQCLQNNCPSKLHNGKCDEECNTYACEFDGNDCSLGINPWANCTAPIKCSEVFMDGVCNKECNNPECLFDGRDCEKSLQPCNPIYDAYCQKHYANGHCDYGCNNAEC
;
A
#
# COMPACT_ATOMS: atom_id res chain seq x y z
N ILE A 1 34.67 31.26 40.97
CA ILE A 1 34.17 31.88 39.71
C ILE A 1 32.83 31.24 39.40
N LYS A 2 31.74 32.01 39.36
CA LYS A 2 30.42 31.49 38.98
C LYS A 2 30.36 31.54 37.45
N VAL A 3 30.51 30.41 36.79
CA VAL A 3 30.47 30.33 35.32
C VAL A 3 29.01 30.46 34.89
N ASN A 4 28.69 31.48 34.09
CA ASN A 4 27.36 31.61 33.49
C ASN A 4 27.33 30.86 32.17
N PHE A 5 26.80 29.64 32.21
CA PHE A 5 26.72 28.76 31.05
C PHE A 5 25.72 29.24 29.98
N CYS A 6 24.83 30.19 30.30
CA CYS A 6 23.88 30.80 29.37
C CYS A 6 24.39 32.10 28.72
N ALA A 7 25.61 32.56 29.03
CA ALA A 7 26.11 33.86 28.56
C ALA A 7 26.27 33.95 27.03
N ASN A 8 26.41 32.81 26.35
CA ASN A 8 26.58 32.75 24.89
C ASN A 8 25.30 32.29 24.17
N SER A 9 24.14 32.31 24.83
CA SER A 9 22.86 31.84 24.27
C SER A 9 22.98 30.48 23.58
N PRO A 10 23.35 29.41 24.30
CA PRO A 10 23.61 28.10 23.70
C PRO A 10 22.35 27.42 23.14
N CYS A 11 21.15 27.91 23.48
CA CYS A 11 19.88 27.35 22.99
C CYS A 11 19.48 28.01 21.67
N GLU A 12 19.22 27.18 20.67
CA GLU A 12 18.80 27.53 19.33
C GLU A 12 17.26 27.54 19.23
N ASN A 13 16.73 28.00 18.09
CA ASN A 13 15.30 27.97 17.74
C ASN A 13 14.34 28.52 18.81
N GLY A 14 14.77 29.54 19.56
CA GLY A 14 13.96 30.19 20.59
C GLY A 14 13.87 29.43 21.92
N GLY A 15 14.70 28.42 22.14
CA GLY A 15 14.80 27.72 23.42
C GLY A 15 15.27 28.63 24.58
N VAL A 16 14.76 28.38 25.78
CA VAL A 16 15.10 29.15 27.00
C VAL A 16 16.25 28.46 27.74
N CYS A 17 17.34 29.20 27.98
CA CYS A 17 18.49 28.66 28.71
C CYS A 17 18.32 28.80 30.23
N GLU A 18 18.37 27.68 30.94
CA GLU A 18 18.41 27.63 32.40
C GLU A 18 19.78 27.15 32.92
N PRO A 19 20.47 27.93 33.76
CA PRO A 19 21.72 27.50 34.36
C PRO A 19 21.49 26.42 35.43
N THR A 20 22.27 25.35 35.39
CA THR A 20 22.21 24.24 36.36
C THR A 20 23.49 24.18 37.19
N HIS A 21 23.51 23.34 38.24
CA HIS A 21 24.69 23.19 39.11
C HIS A 21 25.92 22.63 38.37
N ALA A 22 25.72 21.94 37.24
CA ALA A 22 26.79 21.31 36.46
C ALA A 22 26.89 21.84 35.01
N GLY A 23 26.16 22.91 34.65
CA GLY A 23 26.16 23.44 33.29
C GLY A 23 24.94 24.30 32.98
N TYR A 24 24.29 24.00 31.86
CA TYR A 24 23.03 24.61 31.43
C TYR A 24 22.09 23.51 30.91
N GLN A 25 20.81 23.85 30.88
CA GLN A 25 19.76 23.08 30.23
C GLN A 25 18.96 24.03 29.34
N CYS A 26 18.64 23.59 28.12
CA CYS A 26 17.73 24.33 27.25
C CYS A 26 16.32 23.76 27.41
N ILE A 27 15.35 24.64 27.66
CA ILE A 27 13.93 24.33 27.57
C ILE A 27 13.49 24.67 26.15
N CYS A 28 13.16 23.65 25.37
CA CYS A 28 12.77 23.82 23.97
C CYS A 28 11.29 24.21 23.84
N LEU A 29 11.00 25.02 22.81
CA LEU A 29 9.63 25.28 22.38
C LEU A 29 9.04 24.03 21.72
N ASP A 30 7.72 23.95 21.67
CA ASP A 30 7.00 22.83 21.04
C ASP A 30 7.50 22.61 19.60
N GLY A 31 7.83 21.37 19.28
CA GLY A 31 8.38 20.99 17.99
C GLY A 31 9.89 21.20 17.82
N PHE A 32 10.65 21.50 18.88
CA PHE A 32 12.12 21.55 18.86
C PHE A 32 12.75 20.63 19.90
N LEU A 33 13.89 20.02 19.54
CA LEU A 33 14.52 18.94 20.29
C LEU A 33 16.05 19.06 20.26
N GLY A 34 16.69 18.22 21.09
CA GLY A 34 18.14 18.19 21.26
C GLY A 34 18.61 19.05 22.42
N LYS A 35 19.86 18.83 22.82
CA LYS A 35 20.50 19.49 23.98
C LYS A 35 20.41 21.03 23.92
N ASN A 36 20.46 21.58 22.71
CA ASN A 36 20.41 23.01 22.43
C ASN A 36 19.15 23.40 21.65
N CYS A 37 18.12 22.54 21.58
CA CYS A 37 16.93 22.79 20.74
C CYS A 37 17.25 22.98 19.24
N GLN A 38 18.36 22.41 18.77
CA GLN A 38 18.87 22.59 17.41
C GLN A 38 18.12 21.77 16.35
N PHE A 39 17.27 20.83 16.75
CA PHE A 39 16.56 19.93 15.85
C PHE A 39 15.06 20.23 15.84
N ASN A 40 14.41 20.04 14.70
CA ASN A 40 12.97 20.17 14.54
C ASN A 40 12.33 18.79 14.79
N GLY A 41 11.33 18.72 15.66
CA GLY A 41 10.69 17.48 16.12
C GLY A 41 9.61 16.91 15.21
N TYR A 42 9.53 17.35 13.96
CA TYR A 42 8.55 16.88 12.97
C TYR A 42 9.09 15.73 12.11
N ASP A 43 10.26 15.18 12.45
CA ASP A 43 10.94 14.16 11.64
C ASP A 43 10.14 12.86 11.47
N CYS A 44 9.19 12.58 12.37
CA CYS A 44 8.26 11.47 12.24
C CYS A 44 6.93 11.82 11.55
N ASP A 45 6.63 13.11 11.31
CA ASP A 45 5.35 13.55 10.72
C ASP A 45 5.15 13.04 9.30
N SER A 46 6.26 12.85 8.57
CA SER A 46 6.26 12.27 7.23
C SER A 46 6.15 10.74 7.23
N ASN A 47 5.98 10.10 8.39
CA ASN A 47 5.97 8.64 8.58
C ASN A 47 7.09 7.93 7.79
N PRO A 48 8.36 8.25 8.07
CA PRO A 48 9.48 7.73 7.28
C PRO A 48 9.74 6.23 7.45
N CYS A 49 9.13 5.59 8.45
CA CYS A 49 9.29 4.17 8.71
C CYS A 49 8.29 3.35 7.89
N GLU A 50 8.80 2.45 7.06
CA GLU A 50 8.02 1.53 6.25
C GLU A 50 7.65 0.26 7.03
N ASN A 51 6.79 -0.58 6.44
CA ASN A 51 6.45 -1.93 6.93
C ASN A 51 6.04 -1.99 8.41
N ASN A 52 5.23 -1.03 8.87
CA ASN A 52 4.77 -0.91 10.26
C ASN A 52 5.90 -0.66 11.27
N GLY A 53 7.06 -0.15 10.83
CA GLY A 53 8.09 0.37 11.72
C GLY A 53 7.57 1.51 12.60
N ALA A 54 7.90 1.47 13.89
CA ALA A 54 7.50 2.54 14.81
C ALA A 54 8.53 3.68 14.75
N CYS A 55 8.09 4.87 14.34
CA CYS A 55 8.95 6.05 14.30
C CYS A 55 9.08 6.65 15.70
N ARG A 56 10.33 6.89 16.11
CA ARG A 56 10.67 7.61 17.34
C ARG A 56 11.66 8.71 17.03
N ILE A 57 11.51 9.84 17.71
CA ILE A 57 12.40 10.96 17.48
C ILE A 57 13.72 10.71 18.20
N ASN A 58 14.82 11.00 17.53
CA ASN A 58 16.15 10.86 18.08
C ASN A 58 16.52 12.10 18.89
N GLU A 59 16.94 11.92 20.15
CA GLU A 59 17.39 13.02 21.01
C GLU A 59 18.64 13.73 20.48
N ALA A 60 19.41 13.05 19.61
CA ALA A 60 20.56 13.60 18.91
C ALA A 60 20.20 14.24 17.55
N GLY A 61 18.90 14.35 17.22
CA GLY A 61 18.38 14.89 15.96
C GLY A 61 18.04 13.81 14.94
N GLY A 62 17.01 14.03 14.13
CA GLY A 62 16.49 13.04 13.18
C GLY A 62 15.43 12.11 13.81
N TYR A 63 15.10 11.05 13.08
CA TYR A 63 14.25 9.95 13.55
C TYR A 63 15.02 8.63 13.61
N ILE A 64 14.46 7.67 14.34
CA ILE A 64 14.86 6.26 14.34
C ILE A 64 13.59 5.45 14.07
N CYS A 65 13.70 4.41 13.24
CA CYS A 65 12.65 3.43 13.06
C CYS A 65 12.94 2.19 13.91
N ASP A 66 12.02 1.87 14.82
CA ASP A 66 12.01 0.59 15.50
C ASP A 66 11.35 -0.43 14.57
N CYS A 67 12.17 -1.21 13.88
CA CYS A 67 11.72 -2.15 12.86
C CYS A 67 11.08 -3.42 13.45
N PRO A 68 9.94 -3.87 12.89
CA PRO A 68 9.34 -5.15 13.28
C PRO A 68 10.25 -6.32 12.91
N ALA A 69 10.03 -7.44 13.59
CA ALA A 69 10.79 -8.67 13.37
C ALA A 69 10.75 -9.07 11.88
N GLY A 70 11.90 -9.46 11.34
CA GLY A 70 12.07 -9.79 9.92
C GLY A 70 12.45 -8.61 9.04
N THR A 71 12.29 -7.36 9.50
CA THR A 71 12.70 -6.16 8.75
C THR A 71 13.91 -5.45 9.38
N SER A 72 14.66 -4.72 8.55
CA SER A 72 15.82 -3.92 8.94
C SER A 72 16.03 -2.75 7.97
N GLY A 73 17.08 -1.96 8.16
CA GLY A 73 17.33 -0.76 7.36
C GLY A 73 17.05 0.52 8.15
N THR A 74 17.22 1.67 7.51
CA THR A 74 17.01 2.97 8.19
C THR A 74 15.51 3.25 8.36
N ASN A 75 14.72 2.79 7.40
CA ASN A 75 13.28 2.94 7.29
C ASN A 75 12.56 1.59 7.37
N CYS A 76 13.23 0.51 7.79
CA CYS A 76 12.66 -0.85 7.80
C CYS A 76 12.34 -1.42 6.40
N GLU A 77 13.07 -0.97 5.39
CA GLU A 77 12.91 -1.30 3.97
C GLU A 77 13.60 -2.61 3.55
N ILE A 78 14.48 -3.16 4.40
CA ILE A 78 15.32 -4.31 4.10
C ILE A 78 14.75 -5.56 4.74
N ASP A 79 14.55 -6.60 3.93
CA ASP A 79 14.22 -7.93 4.43
C ASP A 79 15.47 -8.56 5.06
N SER A 80 15.37 -8.84 6.36
CA SER A 80 16.47 -9.37 7.16
C SER A 80 16.30 -10.84 7.49
N PHE A 81 15.15 -11.44 7.19
CA PHE A 81 14.85 -12.81 7.57
C PHE A 81 13.94 -13.47 6.55
N ASN A 82 14.40 -14.57 5.95
CA ASN A 82 13.57 -15.36 5.06
C ASN A 82 12.67 -16.30 5.87
N GLU A 83 11.40 -15.95 6.05
CA GLU A 83 10.45 -16.76 6.82
C GLU A 83 10.18 -18.13 6.18
N CYS A 84 10.31 -18.22 4.85
CA CYS A 84 10.15 -19.47 4.11
C CYS A 84 11.18 -20.55 4.47
N SER A 85 12.33 -20.17 5.05
CA SER A 85 13.38 -21.10 5.48
C SER A 85 12.91 -22.07 6.57
N SER A 86 11.85 -21.69 7.30
CA SER A 86 11.22 -22.55 8.31
C SER A 86 10.22 -23.58 7.74
N ASN A 87 9.99 -23.57 6.42
CA ASN A 87 8.95 -24.33 5.72
C ASN A 87 7.56 -24.17 6.38
N PRO A 88 7.04 -22.94 6.47
CA PRO A 88 5.81 -22.68 7.22
C PRO A 88 4.54 -23.23 6.54
N CYS A 89 4.57 -23.45 5.22
CA CYS A 89 3.44 -23.99 4.47
C CYS A 89 3.31 -25.51 4.70
N GLN A 90 2.16 -25.96 5.23
CA GLN A 90 2.01 -27.33 5.77
C GLN A 90 1.93 -28.44 4.71
N HIS A 91 1.74 -28.09 3.44
CA HIS A 91 1.56 -29.06 2.37
C HIS A 91 2.74 -29.09 1.41
N PRO A 92 3.13 -30.30 0.95
CA PRO A 92 4.27 -30.46 0.04
C PRO A 92 4.05 -29.77 -1.32
N ASP A 93 2.78 -29.65 -1.73
CA ASP A 93 2.39 -28.99 -2.97
C ASP A 93 2.17 -27.47 -2.77
N ALA A 94 2.37 -26.95 -1.56
CA ALA A 94 2.27 -25.52 -1.28
C ALA A 94 3.62 -24.84 -1.53
N THR A 95 3.59 -23.70 -2.22
CA THR A 95 4.80 -22.92 -2.50
C THR A 95 4.90 -21.76 -1.51
N CYS A 96 6.02 -21.63 -0.82
CA CYS A 96 6.28 -20.47 0.03
C CYS A 96 6.95 -19.36 -0.78
N GLN A 97 6.43 -18.15 -0.68
CA GLN A 97 7.07 -16.94 -1.19
C GLN A 97 7.43 -16.04 -0.02
N ASP A 98 8.72 -15.72 0.05
CA ASP A 98 9.28 -14.77 1.01
C ASP A 98 8.79 -13.37 0.71
N LYS A 99 8.44 -12.61 1.74
CA LYS A 99 8.04 -11.22 1.65
C LYS A 99 8.72 -10.43 2.76
N LEU A 100 8.77 -9.12 2.58
CA LEU A 100 9.39 -8.22 3.53
C LEU A 100 8.73 -8.33 4.92
N GLY A 101 9.39 -9.02 5.86
CA GLY A 101 8.91 -9.25 7.23
C GLY A 101 7.70 -10.19 7.36
N ASP A 102 7.34 -10.94 6.32
CA ASP A 102 6.30 -11.98 6.35
C ASP A 102 6.48 -12.98 5.20
N TYR A 103 5.59 -13.97 5.08
CA TYR A 103 5.57 -14.88 3.93
C TYR A 103 4.15 -15.10 3.42
N ALA A 104 4.06 -15.54 2.17
CA ALA A 104 2.83 -16.01 1.57
C ALA A 104 2.95 -17.49 1.19
N CYS A 105 1.98 -18.31 1.60
CA CYS A 105 1.84 -19.66 1.10
C CYS A 105 0.86 -19.70 -0.06
N TYR A 106 1.27 -20.24 -1.20
CA TYR A 106 0.40 -20.59 -2.31
C TYR A 106 -0.13 -22.00 -2.09
N CYS A 107 -1.39 -22.09 -1.72
CA CYS A 107 -2.07 -23.32 -1.37
C CYS A 107 -2.54 -24.09 -2.61
N PRO A 108 -2.46 -25.43 -2.57
CA PRO A 108 -3.01 -26.27 -3.63
C PRO A 108 -4.54 -26.23 -3.63
N PRO A 109 -5.20 -26.73 -4.70
CA PRO A 109 -6.65 -26.84 -4.74
C PRO A 109 -7.19 -27.55 -3.50
N LYS A 110 -8.35 -27.07 -3.05
CA LYS A 110 -9.06 -27.51 -1.85
C LYS A 110 -8.38 -27.19 -0.51
N ARG A 111 -7.35 -26.33 -0.52
CA ARG A 111 -6.67 -25.83 0.68
C ARG A 111 -6.75 -24.31 0.77
N ASN A 112 -6.72 -23.79 2.00
CA ASN A 112 -6.65 -22.37 2.31
C ASN A 112 -6.04 -22.17 3.72
N GLY A 113 -5.99 -20.95 4.25
CA GLY A 113 -5.31 -20.63 5.51
C GLY A 113 -3.93 -20.03 5.25
N LYS A 114 -3.41 -19.24 6.20
CA LYS A 114 -2.10 -18.55 6.04
C LYS A 114 -0.98 -19.54 5.71
N ASN A 115 -1.07 -20.75 6.24
CA ASN A 115 -0.10 -21.83 6.10
C ASN A 115 -0.66 -23.04 5.32
N CYS A 116 -1.79 -22.84 4.62
CA CYS A 116 -2.55 -23.88 3.92
C CYS A 116 -3.15 -24.97 4.83
N GLU A 117 -3.31 -24.68 6.11
CA GLU A 117 -3.79 -25.61 7.14
C GLU A 117 -5.29 -25.95 7.03
N LEU A 118 -6.07 -25.10 6.35
CA LEU A 118 -7.51 -25.24 6.22
C LEU A 118 -7.87 -26.06 4.99
N TYR A 119 -8.90 -26.88 5.14
CA TYR A 119 -9.53 -27.59 4.03
C TYR A 119 -10.78 -26.83 3.60
N ASP A 120 -10.85 -26.45 2.32
CA ASP A 120 -12.01 -25.80 1.71
C ASP A 120 -12.31 -26.49 0.39
N SER A 121 -13.42 -27.24 0.31
CA SER A 121 -13.78 -28.00 -0.88
C SER A 121 -13.99 -27.15 -2.14
N ASN A 122 -14.25 -25.85 -2.00
CA ASN A 122 -14.51 -24.91 -3.09
C ASN A 122 -13.26 -24.12 -3.50
N SER A 123 -12.18 -24.16 -2.72
CA SER A 123 -10.94 -23.47 -3.04
C SER A 123 -10.31 -24.06 -4.31
N ILE A 124 -10.05 -23.21 -5.29
CA ILE A 124 -9.28 -23.56 -6.50
C ILE A 124 -7.76 -23.54 -6.24
N GLY A 125 -7.33 -23.23 -5.02
CA GLY A 125 -5.94 -22.93 -4.65
C GLY A 125 -5.64 -21.43 -4.81
N GLY A 126 -4.39 -21.04 -4.52
CA GLY A 126 -3.95 -19.64 -4.58
C GLY A 126 -3.34 -19.15 -3.28
N ILE A 127 -3.25 -17.84 -3.08
CA ILE A 127 -2.64 -17.27 -1.86
C ILE A 127 -3.49 -17.64 -0.65
N GLY A 128 -2.86 -18.28 0.33
CA GLY A 128 -3.46 -18.66 1.60
C GLY A 128 -3.88 -17.43 2.40
N VAL A 129 -5.18 -17.28 2.63
CA VAL A 129 -5.74 -16.20 3.45
C VAL A 129 -6.03 -16.73 4.85
N PRO A 130 -5.74 -15.94 5.91
CA PRO A 130 -6.03 -16.35 7.28
C PRO A 130 -7.52 -16.68 7.47
N SER A 131 -7.83 -17.66 8.31
CA SER A 131 -9.20 -17.98 8.72
C SER A 131 -9.75 -16.87 9.61
N ILE A 132 -10.30 -15.83 8.98
CA ILE A 132 -11.09 -14.81 9.67
C ILE A 132 -12.57 -15.10 9.38
N SER A 133 -13.44 -15.00 10.40
CA SER A 133 -14.88 -15.14 10.17
C SER A 133 -15.36 -14.05 9.20
N ALA A 134 -16.45 -14.26 8.45
CA ALA A 134 -16.94 -13.24 7.52
C ALA A 134 -17.26 -11.89 8.20
N GLN A 135 -17.64 -11.91 9.49
CA GLN A 135 -17.80 -10.72 10.31
C GLN A 135 -16.46 -10.05 10.67
N ASP A 136 -15.44 -10.85 10.99
CA ASP A 136 -14.11 -10.35 11.31
C ASP A 136 -13.35 -9.89 10.05
N LEU A 137 -13.60 -10.51 8.90
CA LEU A 137 -13.07 -10.13 7.59
C LEU A 137 -13.65 -8.76 7.16
N ASN A 138 -14.97 -8.57 7.29
CA ASN A 138 -15.59 -7.26 7.08
C ASN A 138 -15.05 -6.20 8.05
N SER A 139 -14.84 -6.56 9.32
CA SER A 139 -14.20 -5.68 10.31
C SER A 139 -12.73 -5.38 9.96
N TYR A 140 -11.98 -6.37 9.46
CA TYR A 140 -10.60 -6.21 9.06
C TYR A 140 -10.48 -5.29 7.84
N TYR A 141 -11.26 -5.53 6.77
CA TYR A 141 -11.31 -4.63 5.62
C TYR A 141 -11.81 -3.24 5.99
N ALA A 142 -12.77 -3.12 6.90
CA ALA A 142 -13.20 -1.81 7.41
C ALA A 142 -12.07 -1.07 8.14
N LYS A 143 -11.30 -1.77 8.98
CA LYS A 143 -10.13 -1.21 9.68
C LYS A 143 -9.00 -0.85 8.74
N ASP A 144 -8.71 -1.68 7.74
CA ASP A 144 -7.70 -1.41 6.69
C ASP A 144 -8.09 -0.18 5.86
N LEU A 145 -9.36 -0.10 5.44
CA LEU A 145 -9.89 1.05 4.72
C LEU A 145 -9.83 2.32 5.57
N GLU A 146 -10.08 2.22 6.87
CA GLU A 146 -9.98 3.34 7.80
C GLU A 146 -8.54 3.80 8.00
N ALA A 147 -7.58 2.86 8.10
CA ALA A 147 -6.14 3.18 8.14
C ALA A 147 -5.68 3.87 6.84
N LYS A 148 -6.10 3.37 5.67
CA LYS A 148 -5.83 4.01 4.38
C LYS A 148 -6.45 5.40 4.26
N ARG A 149 -7.64 5.62 4.81
CA ARG A 149 -8.24 6.97 4.91
C ARG A 149 -7.43 7.90 5.79
N GLN A 150 -6.89 7.43 6.91
CA GLN A 150 -5.98 8.24 7.74
C GLN A 150 -4.70 8.59 6.99
N GLN A 151 -4.18 7.67 6.17
CA GLN A 151 -3.03 7.94 5.30
C GLN A 151 -3.34 9.03 4.26
N CYS A 152 -4.54 9.06 3.69
CA CYS A 152 -4.97 10.17 2.81
C CYS A 152 -4.93 11.53 3.52
N LEU A 153 -5.31 11.56 4.81
CA LEU A 153 -5.25 12.78 5.63
C LEU A 153 -3.80 13.20 5.91
N GLN A 154 -2.92 12.24 6.21
CA GLN A 154 -1.49 12.50 6.40
C GLN A 154 -0.83 13.03 5.11
N ASN A 155 -1.18 12.46 3.96
CA ASN A 155 -0.70 12.92 2.64
C ASN A 155 -1.34 14.25 2.19
N ASN A 156 -2.21 14.82 3.02
CA ASN A 156 -2.93 16.06 2.79
C ASN A 156 -3.76 16.04 1.48
N CYS A 157 -4.24 14.85 1.08
CA CYS A 157 -5.05 14.66 -0.13
C CYS A 157 -6.31 15.54 -0.18
N PRO A 158 -7.02 15.84 0.94
CA PRO A 158 -8.18 16.73 0.89
C PRO A 158 -7.90 18.13 0.34
N SER A 159 -6.67 18.63 0.47
CA SER A 159 -6.25 19.93 -0.07
C SER A 159 -5.82 19.89 -1.53
N LYS A 160 -5.62 18.67 -2.06
CA LYS A 160 -5.17 18.41 -3.44
C LYS A 160 -6.34 18.05 -4.36
N LEU A 161 -7.48 17.62 -3.82
CA LEU A 161 -8.69 17.29 -4.59
C LEU A 161 -9.08 18.37 -5.62
N HIS A 162 -9.37 17.95 -6.85
CA HIS A 162 -9.87 18.80 -7.94
C HIS A 162 -8.93 19.96 -8.32
N ASN A 163 -7.63 19.78 -8.14
CA ASN A 163 -6.60 20.73 -8.57
C ASN A 163 -6.25 20.56 -10.07
N GLY A 164 -6.79 19.51 -10.72
CA GLY A 164 -6.57 19.21 -12.15
C GLY A 164 -5.23 18.55 -12.46
N LYS A 165 -4.52 18.07 -11.45
CA LYS A 165 -3.27 17.32 -11.52
C LYS A 165 -3.47 16.03 -10.74
N CYS A 166 -3.22 14.89 -11.39
CA CYS A 166 -3.20 13.61 -10.69
C CYS A 166 -2.02 13.55 -9.71
N ASP A 167 -2.31 13.58 -8.41
CA ASP A 167 -1.37 13.28 -7.34
C ASP A 167 -1.44 11.77 -7.04
N GLU A 168 -0.44 11.03 -7.54
CA GLU A 168 -0.38 9.55 -7.49
C GLU A 168 -0.50 8.99 -6.06
N GLU A 169 0.02 9.70 -5.05
CA GLU A 169 -0.13 9.32 -3.64
C GLU A 169 -1.58 9.38 -3.13
N CYS A 170 -2.45 10.10 -3.84
CA CYS A 170 -3.89 10.25 -3.59
C CYS A 170 -4.74 9.44 -4.58
N ASN A 171 -4.12 8.73 -5.53
CA ASN A 171 -4.78 7.90 -6.53
C ASN A 171 -5.21 6.53 -5.96
N THR A 172 -5.97 6.56 -4.87
CA THR A 172 -6.51 5.35 -4.26
C THR A 172 -8.01 5.52 -4.02
N TYR A 173 -8.74 4.41 -3.97
CA TYR A 173 -10.17 4.42 -3.61
C TYR A 173 -10.41 5.08 -2.24
N ALA A 174 -9.50 4.89 -1.28
CA ALA A 174 -9.61 5.50 0.05
C ALA A 174 -9.52 7.04 0.01
N CYS A 175 -8.82 7.60 -0.99
CA CYS A 175 -8.67 9.03 -1.21
C CYS A 175 -9.53 9.55 -2.38
N GLU A 176 -10.55 8.78 -2.79
CA GLU A 176 -11.47 9.14 -3.89
C GLU A 176 -10.78 9.43 -5.22
N PHE A 177 -9.69 8.71 -5.50
CA PHE A 177 -8.89 8.86 -6.73
C PHE A 177 -8.47 10.31 -6.98
N ASP A 178 -8.03 10.98 -5.92
CA ASP A 178 -7.64 12.39 -5.93
C ASP A 178 -8.76 13.32 -6.40
N GLY A 179 -9.99 13.08 -5.92
CA GLY A 179 -11.16 13.86 -6.35
C GLY A 179 -11.47 13.62 -7.83
N ASN A 180 -11.13 12.43 -8.32
CA ASN A 180 -11.16 12.04 -9.72
C ASN A 180 -10.14 12.74 -10.63
N ASP A 181 -9.19 13.55 -10.13
CA ASP A 181 -8.16 14.15 -10.99
C ASP A 181 -7.30 13.08 -11.69
N CYS A 182 -7.13 11.91 -11.06
CA CYS A 182 -6.47 10.74 -11.64
C CYS A 182 -7.37 9.86 -12.52
N SER A 183 -8.68 10.06 -12.48
CA SER A 183 -9.66 9.35 -13.31
C SER A 183 -10.33 10.28 -14.34
N LEU A 184 -9.57 11.28 -14.83
CA LEU A 184 -10.01 12.25 -15.84
C LEU A 184 -11.23 13.11 -15.41
N GLY A 185 -11.41 13.31 -14.10
CA GLY A 185 -12.52 14.06 -13.51
C GLY A 185 -13.85 13.31 -13.49
N ILE A 186 -13.84 11.99 -13.77
CA ILE A 186 -15.05 11.18 -13.90
C ILE A 186 -14.95 10.03 -12.89
N ASN A 187 -15.99 9.81 -12.09
CA ASN A 187 -16.16 8.55 -11.39
C ASN A 187 -16.63 7.51 -12.42
N PRO A 188 -15.80 6.52 -12.80
CA PRO A 188 -16.13 5.56 -13.87
C PRO A 188 -17.37 4.71 -13.55
N TRP A 189 -17.73 4.60 -12.28
CA TRP A 189 -18.89 3.86 -11.78
C TRP A 189 -20.05 4.77 -11.37
N ALA A 190 -20.03 6.07 -11.70
CA ALA A 190 -21.09 7.01 -11.32
C ALA A 190 -22.49 6.56 -11.78
N ASN A 191 -22.57 5.87 -12.92
CA ASN A 191 -23.82 5.36 -13.49
C ASN A 191 -24.08 3.89 -13.14
N CYS A 192 -23.19 3.23 -12.40
CA CYS A 192 -23.33 1.83 -12.04
C CYS A 192 -24.37 1.67 -10.90
N THR A 193 -25.47 0.99 -11.19
CA THR A 193 -26.56 0.76 -10.23
C THR A 193 -26.60 -0.67 -9.69
N ALA A 194 -25.48 -1.39 -9.76
CA ALA A 194 -25.44 -2.78 -9.30
C ALA A 194 -25.69 -2.87 -7.76
N PRO A 195 -26.22 -4.01 -7.27
CA PRO A 195 -26.46 -4.23 -5.84
C PRO A 195 -25.17 -4.29 -5.01
N ILE A 196 -24.06 -4.62 -5.65
CA ILE A 196 -22.72 -4.69 -5.08
C ILE A 196 -21.85 -3.54 -5.59
N LYS A 197 -20.76 -3.23 -4.88
CA LYS A 197 -19.80 -2.21 -5.29
C LYS A 197 -18.89 -2.75 -6.39
N CYS A 198 -19.28 -2.54 -7.65
CA CYS A 198 -18.51 -3.03 -8.80
C CYS A 198 -17.09 -2.50 -8.89
N SER A 199 -16.77 -1.35 -8.29
CA SER A 199 -15.39 -0.85 -8.22
C SER A 199 -14.46 -1.73 -7.37
N GLU A 200 -14.99 -2.51 -6.42
CA GLU A 200 -14.20 -3.37 -5.52
C GLU A 200 -13.94 -4.77 -6.10
N VAL A 201 -14.74 -5.18 -7.09
CA VAL A 201 -14.65 -6.48 -7.77
C VAL A 201 -14.26 -6.34 -9.25
N PHE A 202 -13.93 -5.14 -9.70
CA PHE A 202 -13.54 -4.88 -11.08
C PHE A 202 -12.19 -5.54 -11.41
N MET A 203 -12.17 -6.44 -12.41
CA MET A 203 -10.96 -7.09 -12.91
C MET A 203 -10.27 -7.96 -11.82
N ASP A 204 -11.05 -8.58 -10.95
CA ASP A 204 -10.58 -9.45 -9.86
C ASP A 204 -10.45 -10.93 -10.28
N GLY A 205 -10.84 -11.26 -11.52
CA GLY A 205 -10.82 -12.61 -12.10
C GLY A 205 -12.05 -13.45 -11.78
N VAL A 206 -13.04 -12.93 -11.04
CA VAL A 206 -14.30 -13.59 -10.70
C VAL A 206 -15.43 -12.92 -11.47
N CYS A 207 -16.17 -13.69 -12.27
CA CYS A 207 -17.31 -13.13 -12.99
C CYS A 207 -18.49 -12.78 -12.05
N ASN A 208 -18.63 -11.50 -11.74
CA ASN A 208 -19.78 -10.86 -11.09
C ASN A 208 -20.79 -10.38 -12.13
N LYS A 209 -21.75 -11.26 -12.48
CA LYS A 209 -22.80 -10.98 -13.49
C LYS A 209 -23.58 -9.68 -13.26
N GLU A 210 -23.69 -9.24 -12.01
CA GLU A 210 -24.37 -7.99 -11.64
C GLU A 210 -23.59 -6.73 -12.06
N CYS A 211 -22.26 -6.84 -12.15
CA CYS A 211 -21.34 -5.80 -12.61
C CYS A 211 -21.04 -5.91 -14.11
N ASN A 212 -21.44 -7.01 -14.76
CA ASN A 212 -21.21 -7.24 -16.19
C ASN A 212 -22.24 -6.51 -17.08
N ASN A 213 -22.23 -5.19 -17.01
CA ASN A 213 -23.03 -4.30 -17.86
C ASN A 213 -22.21 -3.05 -18.23
N PRO A 214 -22.61 -2.29 -19.26
CA PRO A 214 -21.85 -1.12 -19.71
C PRO A 214 -21.67 -0.05 -18.63
N GLU A 215 -22.69 0.16 -17.78
CA GLU A 215 -22.69 1.17 -16.73
C GLU A 215 -21.71 0.85 -15.59
N CYS A 216 -21.40 -0.43 -15.39
CA CYS A 216 -20.47 -0.96 -14.41
C CYS A 216 -19.18 -1.49 -15.07
N LEU A 217 -18.89 -1.06 -16.30
CA LEU A 217 -17.66 -1.35 -17.05
C LEU A 217 -17.40 -2.84 -17.32
N PHE A 218 -18.47 -3.61 -17.55
CA PHE A 218 -18.43 -5.04 -17.88
C PHE A 218 -17.61 -5.87 -16.89
N ASP A 219 -17.64 -5.50 -15.61
CA ASP A 219 -16.94 -6.23 -14.56
C ASP A 219 -15.44 -6.41 -14.85
N GLY A 220 -14.80 -5.39 -15.44
CA GLY A 220 -13.39 -5.48 -15.81
C GLY A 220 -13.05 -6.58 -16.82
N ARG A 221 -14.06 -7.09 -17.55
CA ARG A 221 -13.98 -8.24 -18.48
C ARG A 221 -13.84 -9.60 -17.79
N ASP A 222 -14.04 -9.72 -16.48
CA ASP A 222 -13.94 -11.00 -15.75
C ASP A 222 -15.00 -12.03 -16.19
N CYS A 223 -16.12 -11.54 -16.72
CA CYS A 223 -17.17 -12.37 -17.28
C CYS A 223 -16.98 -12.76 -18.75
N GLU A 224 -16.03 -12.14 -19.45
CA GLU A 224 -15.64 -12.59 -20.77
C GLU A 224 -14.82 -13.87 -20.62
N LYS A 225 -15.14 -14.89 -21.41
CA LYS A 225 -14.26 -16.06 -21.49
C LYS A 225 -12.92 -15.52 -21.95
N SER A 226 -11.88 -15.67 -21.13
CA SER A 226 -10.53 -15.23 -21.47
C SER A 226 -10.19 -15.74 -22.86
N LEU A 227 -10.22 -14.82 -23.83
CA LEU A 227 -9.65 -15.09 -25.13
C LEU A 227 -8.17 -15.36 -24.83
N GLN A 228 -7.67 -16.49 -25.33
CA GLN A 228 -6.25 -16.78 -25.20
C GLN A 228 -5.50 -15.59 -25.81
N PRO A 229 -4.36 -15.16 -25.23
CA PRO A 229 -3.58 -14.08 -25.82
C PRO A 229 -3.28 -14.40 -27.29
N CYS A 230 -3.22 -13.36 -28.15
CA CYS A 230 -2.82 -13.53 -29.54
C CYS A 230 -1.58 -14.41 -29.61
N ASN A 231 -1.56 -15.32 -30.60
CA ASN A 231 -0.46 -16.27 -30.74
C ASN A 231 0.89 -15.51 -30.73
N PRO A 232 1.82 -15.81 -29.79
CA PRO A 232 3.05 -15.05 -29.61
C PRO A 232 3.94 -14.97 -30.86
N ILE A 233 3.81 -15.94 -31.76
CA ILE A 233 4.55 -15.96 -33.05
C ILE A 233 3.98 -14.91 -34.01
N TYR A 234 2.67 -14.67 -33.95
CA TYR A 234 1.95 -13.78 -34.85
C TYR A 234 1.66 -12.40 -34.22
N ASP A 235 1.74 -12.26 -32.90
CA ASP A 235 1.45 -11.01 -32.17
C ASP A 235 2.25 -9.81 -32.72
N ALA A 236 3.56 -9.96 -32.90
CA ALA A 236 4.41 -8.92 -33.47
C ALA A 236 4.06 -8.59 -34.93
N TYR A 237 3.56 -9.56 -35.71
CA TYR A 237 3.10 -9.35 -37.08
C TYR A 237 1.76 -8.60 -37.08
N CYS A 238 0.80 -9.03 -36.26
CA CYS A 238 -0.52 -8.44 -36.16
C CYS A 238 -0.47 -7.00 -35.67
N GLN A 239 0.34 -6.69 -34.65
CA GLN A 239 0.54 -5.32 -34.17
C GLN A 239 1.05 -4.38 -35.26
N LYS A 240 2.00 -4.84 -36.10
CA LYS A 240 2.57 -4.03 -37.18
C LYS A 240 1.60 -3.83 -38.35
N HIS A 241 0.65 -4.74 -38.52
CA HIS A 241 -0.33 -4.75 -39.59
C HIS A 241 -1.73 -4.30 -39.15
N TYR A 242 -1.90 -3.92 -37.89
CA TYR A 242 -3.16 -3.46 -37.34
C TYR A 242 -3.62 -2.15 -37.97
N ALA A 243 -4.88 -2.10 -38.41
CA ALA A 243 -5.55 -0.91 -38.97
C ALA A 243 -4.78 -0.20 -40.11
N ASN A 244 -3.95 -0.93 -40.87
CA ASN A 244 -3.15 -0.37 -41.96
C ASN A 244 -3.91 -0.26 -43.31
N GLY A 245 -5.19 -0.62 -43.34
CA GLY A 245 -6.03 -0.62 -44.54
C GLY A 245 -5.92 -1.87 -45.42
N HIS A 246 -5.16 -2.89 -45.00
CA HIS A 246 -5.05 -4.19 -45.64
C HIS A 246 -5.64 -5.29 -44.75
N CYS A 247 -6.23 -6.32 -45.38
CA CYS A 247 -6.86 -7.43 -44.66
C CYS A 247 -5.86 -8.56 -44.47
N ASP A 248 -5.45 -8.80 -43.22
CA ASP A 248 -4.55 -9.88 -42.83
C ASP A 248 -5.34 -10.97 -42.08
N TYR A 249 -5.70 -12.04 -42.81
CA TYR A 249 -6.58 -13.11 -42.28
C TYR A 249 -6.04 -13.81 -41.03
N GLY A 250 -4.72 -13.87 -40.85
CA GLY A 250 -4.08 -14.46 -39.67
C GLY A 250 -4.29 -13.66 -38.39
N CYS A 251 -4.66 -12.38 -38.52
CA CYS A 251 -4.93 -11.46 -37.41
C CYS A 251 -6.44 -11.17 -37.26
N ASN A 252 -7.29 -11.74 -38.12
CA ASN A 252 -8.73 -11.49 -38.10
C ASN A 252 -9.44 -12.53 -37.22
N ASN A 253 -9.14 -12.51 -35.93
CA ASN A 253 -9.81 -13.30 -34.90
C ASN A 253 -10.04 -12.41 -33.66
N ALA A 254 -10.72 -12.93 -32.65
CA ALA A 254 -11.12 -12.10 -31.51
C ALA A 254 -9.93 -11.76 -30.61
N GLU A 255 -8.85 -12.54 -30.68
CA GLU A 255 -7.67 -12.45 -29.83
C GLU A 255 -6.50 -11.57 -30.34
N CYS A 256 -6.44 -11.13 -31.62
CA CYS A 256 -5.25 -10.55 -32.28
C CYS A 256 -5.33 -9.10 -32.87
#